data_AF-A0A1Z5JT25-F1
#
_entry.id   AF-A0A1Z5JT25-F1
#
_cell.length_a   1.000
_cell.length_b   1.000
_cell.length_c   1.000
_cell.angle_alpha   90.00
_cell.angle_beta   90.00
_cell.angle_gamma   90.00
#
_symmetry.space_group_name_H-M   'P 1'
#
loop_
_entity.id
_entity.type
_entity.pdbx_description
1 polymer ?
#
loop_
_entity_poly.entity_id
_entity_poly.type
_entity_poly.pdbx_seq_one_letter_code
_entity_poly.pdbx_strand_id
1 'polypeptide(L)'
;MKSLLITVLLAFISRALPFSIPSRRIQTALKSTTAENPMETTEKMTPEAIEFQNRLADKKDALFIAQTAPSVRVALPEEFGLEPGSLPSGIMVSALKELGFDKVIDTNTMADLTICEEATELLNRVLLRIERNGQNETQYPPENDAPLPLFTSCCPGWMFGLQKMAPDLAPYVSSCKSPHMMLGALVKEYSKEWYGRDDPRDIYLVSIMPCVKKRPESDEKVFQHGDVRDIDNVLTTRDVGQLVRMRNIDPTNLEPKEFDSMFQSEEDMNSLGSGAGQLFGTTGGVMEAAVRTVYAWLTGKQLPRLELTEVRGLEAVKEATVSLLDKETGKGLDAEIRVAVVNGLGNAKKLIQALKNGEVQYDFIEVMACLGGCIGGGGQPRSKDKDILQRRQEVIYKLDRKLPIRQSHENPTVKHLYEKYLGEIGGEKAHHLLHVKPIYGGGDEKP
;
A
#
# COMPACT_ATOMS: atom_id res chain seq x y z
N MET A 1 -55.93 -4.16 -36.18
CA MET A 1 -56.10 -3.01 -37.10
C MET A 1 -56.40 -1.80 -36.25
N LYS A 2 -55.40 -0.95 -35.97
CA LYS A 2 -55.02 0.19 -36.83
C LYS A 2 -56.21 1.11 -37.11
N SER A 3 -55.97 2.40 -36.85
CA SER A 3 -56.79 3.55 -37.25
C SER A 3 -57.99 3.78 -36.32
N LEU A 4 -57.91 4.68 -35.35
CA LEU A 4 -57.99 6.11 -35.64
C LEU A 4 -57.20 6.94 -34.60
N LEU A 5 -55.89 6.95 -34.79
CA LEU A 5 -55.03 8.05 -34.37
C LEU A 5 -55.45 9.30 -35.20
N ILE A 6 -55.24 10.51 -34.67
CA ILE A 6 -55.17 11.77 -35.44
C ILE A 6 -56.51 12.52 -35.65
N THR A 7 -57.31 12.76 -34.60
CA THR A 7 -58.39 13.79 -34.73
C THR A 7 -58.62 14.68 -33.50
N VAL A 8 -58.10 14.36 -32.31
CA VAL A 8 -58.51 15.13 -31.11
C VAL A 8 -57.44 16.06 -30.53
N LEU A 9 -56.16 15.97 -30.94
CA LEU A 9 -55.08 16.69 -30.26
C LEU A 9 -54.48 17.92 -30.98
N LEU A 10 -54.98 18.32 -32.15
CA LEU A 10 -54.36 19.39 -32.96
C LEU A 10 -55.29 20.55 -33.38
N ALA A 11 -56.50 20.66 -32.83
CA ALA A 11 -57.48 21.66 -33.30
C ALA A 11 -57.95 22.69 -32.26
N PHE A 12 -57.23 22.91 -31.17
CA PHE A 12 -57.56 23.98 -30.21
C PHE A 12 -56.32 24.77 -29.76
N ILE A 13 -55.54 25.22 -30.75
CA ILE A 13 -54.76 26.45 -30.60
C ILE A 13 -55.58 27.55 -31.27
N SER A 14 -56.22 28.41 -30.47
CA SER A 14 -56.45 29.85 -30.72
C SER A 14 -57.68 30.33 -29.97
N ARG A 15 -57.48 30.88 -28.76
CA ARG A 15 -58.05 32.16 -28.31
C ARG A 15 -57.80 32.40 -26.80
N ALA A 16 -56.90 33.35 -26.56
CA ALA A 16 -56.98 34.43 -25.58
C ALA A 16 -57.20 34.10 -24.08
N LEU A 17 -56.19 34.31 -23.24
CA LEU A 17 -55.95 35.59 -22.52
C LEU A 17 -54.63 35.50 -21.70
N PRO A 18 -54.00 36.64 -21.36
CA PRO A 18 -52.57 36.72 -21.06
C PRO A 18 -52.30 36.69 -19.55
N PHE A 19 -51.30 35.90 -19.14
CA PHE A 19 -50.54 36.18 -17.92
C PHE A 19 -49.07 36.21 -18.29
N SER A 20 -48.53 37.42 -18.31
CA SER A 20 -47.11 37.72 -18.46
C SER A 20 -46.36 37.27 -17.22
N ILE A 21 -45.50 36.26 -17.34
CA ILE A 21 -44.43 35.98 -16.38
C ILE A 21 -43.09 36.04 -17.13
N PRO A 22 -42.05 36.73 -16.62
CA PRO A 22 -40.90 37.13 -17.42
C PRO A 22 -40.01 35.96 -17.84
N SER A 23 -39.65 35.93 -19.12
CA SER A 23 -38.73 35.02 -19.80
C SER A 23 -37.25 35.25 -19.40
N ARG A 24 -36.92 35.08 -18.11
CA ARG A 24 -35.53 35.17 -17.62
C ARG A 24 -35.03 33.98 -16.79
N ARG A 25 -35.77 32.87 -16.74
CA ARG A 25 -35.40 31.69 -15.91
C ARG A 25 -35.22 30.35 -16.64
N ILE A 26 -35.24 30.32 -17.98
CA ILE A 26 -35.01 29.06 -18.74
C ILE A 26 -33.85 29.17 -19.75
N GLN A 27 -33.17 30.32 -19.83
CA GLN A 27 -31.90 30.47 -20.58
C GLN A 27 -30.65 30.58 -19.67
N THR A 28 -30.79 30.33 -18.37
CA THR A 28 -29.70 30.40 -17.38
C THR A 28 -29.22 29.03 -16.92
N ALA A 29 -29.55 27.96 -17.66
CA ALA A 29 -29.13 26.58 -17.34
C ALA A 29 -28.24 25.92 -18.40
N LEU A 30 -27.90 26.62 -19.49
CA LEU A 30 -27.09 26.07 -20.60
C LEU A 30 -26.10 27.07 -21.24
N LYS A 31 -25.81 28.19 -20.55
CA LYS A 31 -24.78 29.16 -20.96
C LYS A 31 -24.06 29.74 -19.74
N SER A 32 -23.35 28.89 -19.00
CA SER A 32 -22.28 29.32 -18.08
C SER A 32 -21.36 28.15 -17.73
N THR A 33 -20.79 27.52 -18.75
CA THR A 33 -19.60 26.65 -18.62
C THR A 33 -18.67 26.88 -19.80
N THR A 34 -18.39 28.15 -20.09
CA THR A 34 -17.10 28.55 -20.65
C THR A 34 -16.37 29.34 -19.57
N ALA A 35 -16.13 28.65 -18.46
CA ALA A 35 -15.00 29.01 -17.62
C ALA A 35 -13.82 28.25 -18.23
N GLU A 36 -13.17 28.85 -19.22
CA GLU A 36 -11.73 28.70 -19.34
C GLU A 36 -11.18 29.21 -18.01
N ASN A 37 -11.02 28.30 -17.06
CA ASN A 37 -10.17 28.52 -15.93
C ASN A 37 -8.87 27.86 -16.34
N PRO A 38 -7.87 28.59 -16.87
CA PRO A 38 -6.53 28.06 -16.84
C PRO A 38 -6.26 27.89 -15.35
N MET A 39 -6.16 26.65 -14.90
CA MET A 39 -5.67 26.35 -13.58
C MET A 39 -4.17 26.68 -13.59
N GLU A 40 -3.83 27.97 -13.67
CA GLU A 40 -2.54 28.53 -13.28
C GLU A 40 -2.45 28.47 -11.75
N THR A 41 -2.54 27.27 -11.21
CA THR A 41 -1.77 26.96 -10.03
C THR A 41 -0.34 26.80 -10.54
N THR A 42 0.50 27.81 -10.32
CA THR A 42 1.96 27.64 -10.25
C THR A 42 2.27 26.79 -9.02
N GLU A 43 1.72 25.58 -9.00
CA GLU A 43 1.96 24.61 -7.95
C GLU A 43 3.43 24.23 -8.12
N LYS A 44 4.26 24.64 -7.16
CA LYS A 44 5.69 24.38 -7.21
C LYS A 44 5.87 22.87 -7.13
N MET A 45 6.51 22.29 -8.14
CA MET A 45 6.87 20.87 -8.13
C MET A 45 7.74 20.56 -6.90
N THR A 46 7.57 19.36 -6.37
CA THR A 46 8.45 18.83 -5.33
C THR A 46 9.86 18.59 -5.88
N PRO A 47 10.90 18.60 -5.03
CA PRO A 47 12.26 18.23 -5.44
C PRO A 47 12.31 16.89 -6.17
N GLU A 48 11.51 15.92 -5.72
CA GLU A 48 11.42 14.58 -6.29
C GLU A 48 10.81 14.58 -7.70
N ALA A 49 9.76 15.37 -7.93
CA ALA A 49 9.18 15.56 -9.25
C ALA A 49 10.14 16.28 -10.21
N ILE A 50 10.89 17.28 -9.73
CA ILE A 50 11.93 17.96 -10.49
C ILE A 50 13.07 16.98 -10.85
N GLU A 51 13.53 16.19 -9.89
CA GLU A 51 14.54 15.15 -10.10
C GLU A 51 14.09 14.14 -11.17
N PHE A 52 12.84 13.68 -11.09
CA PHE A 52 12.25 12.80 -12.10
C PHE A 52 12.26 13.42 -13.50
N GLN A 53 11.81 14.68 -13.64
CA GLN A 53 11.81 15.35 -14.94
C GLN A 53 13.21 15.57 -15.51
N ASN A 54 14.17 15.95 -14.66
CA ASN A 54 15.57 16.13 -15.08
C ASN A 54 16.17 14.80 -15.54
N ARG A 55 15.97 13.72 -14.77
CA ARG A 55 16.43 12.37 -15.17
C ARG A 55 15.76 11.90 -16.45
N LEU A 56 14.48 12.16 -16.63
CA LEU A 56 13.76 11.82 -17.85
C LEU A 56 14.30 12.56 -19.08
N ALA A 57 14.68 13.85 -18.93
CA ALA A 57 15.31 14.61 -20.00
C ALA A 57 16.68 14.02 -20.42
N ASP A 58 17.39 13.41 -19.47
CA ASP A 58 18.71 12.79 -19.65
C ASP A 58 18.66 11.25 -19.85
N LYS A 59 17.47 10.67 -20.10
CA LYS A 59 17.18 9.23 -20.00
C LYS A 59 18.16 8.31 -20.75
N LYS A 60 18.72 8.73 -21.89
CA LYS A 60 19.59 7.90 -22.75
C LYS A 60 19.02 6.47 -22.89
N ASP A 61 19.82 5.44 -22.59
CA ASP A 61 19.43 4.03 -22.65
C ASP A 61 18.95 3.47 -21.30
N ALA A 62 18.83 4.31 -20.26
CA ALA A 62 18.40 3.87 -18.93
C ALA A 62 16.93 3.42 -18.95
N LEU A 63 16.65 2.34 -18.23
CA LEU A 63 15.32 1.76 -18.09
C LEU A 63 14.57 2.44 -16.95
N PHE A 64 13.46 3.09 -17.25
CA PHE A 64 12.62 3.78 -16.27
C PHE A 64 11.50 2.84 -15.84
N ILE A 65 11.51 2.43 -14.57
CA ILE A 65 10.50 1.54 -13.99
C ILE A 65 9.72 2.31 -12.92
N ALA A 66 8.40 2.33 -13.03
CA ALA A 66 7.52 2.74 -11.93
C ALA A 66 7.03 1.51 -11.17
N GLN A 67 7.01 1.58 -9.85
CA GLN A 67 6.23 0.65 -9.03
C GLN A 67 5.11 1.40 -8.30
N THR A 68 3.91 0.81 -8.19
CA THR A 68 2.75 1.55 -7.68
C THR A 68 2.08 0.86 -6.49
N ALA A 69 1.84 1.62 -5.43
CA ALA A 69 1.07 1.15 -4.29
C ALA A 69 -0.44 1.07 -4.60
N PRO A 70 -1.20 0.18 -3.92
CA PRO A 70 -2.64 0.00 -4.16
C PRO A 70 -3.47 1.23 -3.75
N SER A 71 -3.01 2.00 -2.76
CA SER A 71 -3.69 3.22 -2.33
C SER A 71 -3.54 4.38 -3.33
N VAL A 72 -2.55 4.34 -4.22
CA VAL A 72 -2.36 5.36 -5.27
C VAL A 72 -3.44 5.22 -6.33
N ARG A 73 -3.65 4.01 -6.88
CA ARG A 73 -4.68 3.80 -7.92
C ARG A 73 -6.10 4.13 -7.45
N VAL A 74 -6.36 4.00 -6.14
CA VAL A 74 -7.64 4.38 -5.55
C VAL A 74 -7.81 5.90 -5.47
N ALA A 75 -6.77 6.63 -5.07
CA ALA A 75 -6.88 8.05 -4.81
C ALA A 75 -6.53 8.94 -6.02
N LEU A 76 -5.75 8.44 -6.98
CA LEU A 76 -5.33 9.19 -8.17
C LEU A 76 -6.48 9.85 -8.96
N PRO A 77 -7.67 9.23 -9.13
CA PRO A 77 -8.81 9.90 -9.79
C PRO A 77 -9.18 11.26 -9.17
N GLU A 78 -8.96 11.44 -7.86
CA GLU A 78 -9.31 12.67 -7.16
C GLU A 78 -8.46 13.86 -7.61
N GLU A 79 -7.24 13.63 -8.12
CA GLU A 79 -6.39 14.66 -8.72
C GLU A 79 -6.99 15.26 -10.01
N PHE A 80 -8.05 14.62 -10.53
CA PHE A 80 -8.79 15.04 -11.73
C PHE A 80 -10.25 15.36 -11.41
N GLY A 81 -10.59 15.53 -10.12
CA GLY A 81 -11.95 15.84 -9.68
C GLY A 81 -12.93 14.67 -9.78
N LEU A 82 -12.44 13.44 -9.87
CA LEU A 82 -13.25 12.22 -9.93
C LEU A 82 -13.32 11.53 -8.56
N GLU A 83 -14.28 10.63 -8.39
CA GLU A 83 -14.45 9.86 -7.15
C GLU A 83 -13.32 8.82 -6.96
N PRO A 84 -12.95 8.47 -5.72
CA PRO A 84 -11.97 7.43 -5.46
C PRO A 84 -12.32 6.11 -6.17
N GLY A 85 -11.35 5.52 -6.84
CA GLY A 85 -11.50 4.25 -7.56
C GLY A 85 -12.43 4.30 -8.79
N SER A 86 -12.80 5.48 -9.27
CA SER A 86 -13.65 5.61 -10.46
C SER A 86 -12.92 5.29 -11.77
N LEU A 87 -11.59 5.41 -11.79
CA LEU A 87 -10.78 5.03 -12.94
C LEU A 87 -10.30 3.58 -12.81
N PRO A 88 -10.36 2.78 -13.89
CA PRO A 88 -9.69 1.50 -13.95
C PRO A 88 -8.18 1.63 -13.65
N SER A 89 -7.61 0.67 -12.93
CA SER A 89 -6.17 0.67 -12.60
C SER A 89 -5.27 0.82 -13.83
N GLY A 90 -5.70 0.27 -14.98
CA GLY A 90 -4.93 0.36 -16.23
C GLY A 90 -4.83 1.76 -16.82
N ILE A 91 -5.71 2.69 -16.43
CA ILE A 91 -5.58 4.11 -16.80
C ILE A 91 -4.35 4.73 -16.12
N MET A 92 -4.10 4.38 -14.86
CA MET A 92 -2.88 4.82 -14.16
C MET A 92 -1.64 4.29 -14.89
N VAL A 93 -1.64 3.03 -15.32
CA VAL A 93 -0.53 2.45 -16.09
C VAL A 93 -0.29 3.23 -17.39
N SER A 94 -1.36 3.51 -18.14
CA SER A 94 -1.27 4.29 -19.38
C SER A 94 -0.73 5.69 -19.13
N ALA A 95 -1.22 6.39 -18.11
CA ALA A 95 -0.75 7.72 -17.77
C ALA A 95 0.74 7.72 -17.38
N LEU A 96 1.20 6.73 -16.63
CA LEU A 96 2.62 6.59 -16.27
C LEU A 96 3.50 6.29 -17.49
N LYS A 97 3.03 5.44 -18.42
CA LYS A 97 3.76 5.22 -19.68
C LYS A 97 3.83 6.49 -20.52
N GLU A 98 2.77 7.29 -20.58
CA GLU A 98 2.80 8.60 -21.26
C GLU A 98 3.70 9.63 -20.56
N LEU A 99 3.87 9.53 -19.24
CA LEU A 99 4.87 10.32 -18.51
C LEU A 99 6.32 9.93 -18.82
N GLY A 100 6.56 8.78 -19.47
CA GLY A 100 7.88 8.35 -19.93
C GLY A 100 8.47 7.13 -19.23
N PHE A 101 7.69 6.43 -18.38
CA PHE A 101 8.10 5.13 -17.83
C PHE A 101 8.05 4.03 -18.89
N ASP A 102 9.07 3.17 -18.92
CA ASP A 102 9.12 2.01 -19.82
C ASP A 102 8.27 0.87 -19.27
N LYS A 103 8.38 0.62 -17.96
CA LYS A 103 7.65 -0.41 -17.23
C LYS A 103 6.90 0.18 -16.04
N VAL A 104 5.74 -0.40 -15.75
CA VAL A 104 4.91 -0.10 -14.57
C VAL A 104 4.56 -1.42 -13.89
N ILE A 105 5.09 -1.62 -12.69
CA ILE A 105 4.96 -2.86 -11.90
C ILE A 105 4.01 -2.61 -10.72
N ASP A 106 3.21 -3.62 -10.37
CA ASP A 106 2.36 -3.59 -9.19
C ASP A 106 3.16 -3.95 -7.93
N THR A 107 3.25 -3.05 -6.95
CA THR A 107 3.93 -3.33 -5.66
C THR A 107 3.19 -4.40 -4.84
N ASN A 108 1.93 -4.71 -5.16
CA ASN A 108 1.13 -5.66 -4.39
C ASN A 108 1.73 -7.07 -4.30
N THR A 109 2.47 -7.52 -5.32
CA THR A 109 3.15 -8.81 -5.26
C THR A 109 4.26 -8.82 -4.20
N MET A 110 4.94 -7.69 -4.00
CA MET A 110 5.92 -7.57 -2.91
C MET A 110 5.27 -7.38 -1.55
N ALA A 111 4.05 -6.84 -1.50
CA ALA A 111 3.24 -6.86 -0.29
C ALA A 111 2.91 -8.30 0.13
N ASP A 112 2.57 -9.17 -0.82
CA ASP A 112 2.41 -10.59 -0.52
C ASP A 112 3.70 -11.23 0.00
N LEU A 113 4.85 -10.86 -0.58
CA LEU A 113 6.17 -11.32 -0.12
C LEU A 113 6.46 -10.87 1.33
N THR A 114 6.17 -9.60 1.64
CA THR A 114 6.27 -9.04 3.00
C THR A 114 5.37 -9.79 3.97
N ILE A 115 4.13 -10.13 3.58
CA ILE A 115 3.21 -10.90 4.42
C ILE A 115 3.77 -12.28 4.74
N CYS A 116 4.33 -12.97 3.74
CA CYS A 116 4.95 -14.28 3.95
C CYS A 116 6.11 -14.21 4.96
N GLU A 117 6.99 -13.22 4.83
CA GLU A 117 8.13 -13.06 5.74
C GLU A 117 7.69 -12.61 7.15
N GLU A 118 6.80 -11.62 7.28
CA GLU A 118 6.28 -11.19 8.58
C GLU A 118 5.47 -12.30 9.27
N ALA A 119 4.71 -13.11 8.52
CA ALA A 119 3.98 -14.25 9.07
C ALA A 119 4.94 -15.33 9.60
N THR A 120 6.03 -15.60 8.89
CA THR A 120 7.07 -16.53 9.34
C THR A 120 7.76 -16.02 10.60
N GLU A 121 8.12 -14.74 10.63
CA GLU A 121 8.71 -14.11 11.82
C GLU A 121 7.76 -14.16 13.02
N LEU A 122 6.48 -13.85 12.82
CA LEU A 122 5.44 -13.93 13.84
C LEU A 122 5.30 -15.37 14.36
N LEU A 123 5.16 -16.35 13.48
CA LEU A 123 4.98 -17.75 13.86
C LEU A 123 6.19 -18.24 14.67
N ASN A 124 7.41 -17.96 14.22
CA ASN A 124 8.62 -18.35 14.94
C ASN A 124 8.67 -17.75 16.35
N ARG A 125 8.35 -16.46 16.51
CA ARG A 125 8.31 -15.80 17.83
C ARG A 125 7.20 -16.37 18.73
N VAL A 126 6.04 -16.71 18.17
CA VAL A 126 4.94 -17.37 18.90
C VAL A 126 5.32 -18.78 19.35
N LEU A 127 5.99 -19.57 18.51
CA LEU A 127 6.47 -20.91 18.87
C LEU A 127 7.49 -20.83 20.01
N LEU A 128 8.45 -19.89 19.94
CA LEU A 128 9.42 -19.66 21.02
C LEU A 128 8.75 -19.27 22.34
N ARG A 129 7.70 -18.44 22.31
CA ARG A 129 6.89 -18.10 23.50
C ARG A 129 6.29 -19.35 24.14
N ILE A 130 5.74 -20.25 23.32
CA ILE A 130 5.09 -21.49 23.77
C ILE A 130 6.13 -22.45 24.37
N GLU A 131 7.27 -22.66 23.71
CA GLU A 131 8.37 -23.47 24.23
C GLU A 131 8.87 -22.98 25.60
N ARG A 132 8.79 -21.66 25.83
CA ARG A 132 9.18 -21.00 27.08
C ARG A 132 8.06 -20.94 28.12
N ASN A 133 6.92 -21.58 27.88
CA ASN A 133 5.74 -21.55 28.76
C ASN A 133 5.32 -20.12 29.18
N GLY A 134 5.45 -19.13 28.29
CA GLY A 134 5.09 -17.73 28.59
C GLY A 134 6.03 -16.99 29.56
N GLN A 135 7.15 -17.60 29.99
CA GLN A 135 8.03 -17.02 31.01
C GLN A 135 8.80 -15.77 30.56
N ASN A 136 8.88 -15.50 29.25
CA ASN A 136 9.63 -14.37 28.67
C ASN A 136 8.73 -13.26 28.08
N GLU A 137 7.44 -13.21 28.44
CA GLU A 137 6.49 -12.25 27.86
C GLU A 137 6.68 -10.80 28.35
N THR A 138 7.50 -10.56 29.39
CA THR A 138 7.54 -9.26 30.07
C THR A 138 8.92 -8.77 30.51
N GLN A 139 9.99 -9.56 30.38
CA GLN A 139 11.34 -9.10 30.76
C GLN A 139 12.03 -8.39 29.59
N TYR A 140 11.93 -7.07 29.64
CA TYR A 140 12.74 -6.17 28.84
C TYR A 140 14.16 -6.04 29.45
N PRO A 141 15.26 -6.21 28.69
CA PRO A 141 15.38 -6.83 27.37
C PRO A 141 15.65 -8.35 27.47
N PRO A 142 15.09 -9.17 26.57
CA PRO A 142 15.32 -10.62 26.57
C PRO A 142 16.68 -10.99 25.96
N GLU A 143 17.26 -12.09 26.45
CA GLU A 143 18.56 -12.64 25.99
C GLU A 143 18.54 -13.21 24.55
N ASN A 144 17.37 -13.29 23.89
CA ASN A 144 17.25 -13.78 22.51
C ASN A 144 16.70 -12.71 21.57
N ASP A 145 17.26 -12.67 20.35
CA ASP A 145 17.01 -11.71 19.26
C ASP A 145 15.57 -11.65 18.69
N ALA A 146 14.60 -12.34 19.28
CA ALA A 146 13.24 -12.47 18.72
C ALA A 146 12.11 -12.36 19.77
N PRO A 147 11.94 -11.20 20.43
CA PRO A 147 10.92 -11.03 21.47
C PRO A 147 9.51 -10.71 20.95
N LEU A 148 8.51 -10.91 21.83
CA LEU A 148 7.13 -10.46 21.62
C LEU A 148 6.79 -9.32 22.60
N PRO A 149 5.94 -8.34 22.22
CA PRO A 149 5.18 -8.26 20.97
C PRO A 149 6.03 -7.99 19.73
N LEU A 150 5.63 -8.53 18.59
CA LEU A 150 6.18 -8.15 17.28
C LEU A 150 5.45 -6.90 16.75
N PHE A 151 6.18 -5.84 16.44
CA PHE A 151 5.65 -4.66 15.73
C PHE A 151 5.92 -4.78 14.23
N THR A 152 4.96 -4.38 13.40
CA THR A 152 5.17 -4.27 11.95
C THR A 152 6.19 -3.17 11.62
N SER A 153 6.85 -3.27 10.45
CA SER A 153 7.94 -2.37 10.05
C SER A 153 7.64 -1.52 8.81
N CYS A 154 6.55 -1.80 8.09
CA CYS A 154 6.32 -1.23 6.75
C CYS A 154 6.02 0.29 6.71
N CYS A 155 5.67 0.91 7.86
CA CYS A 155 5.35 2.33 7.97
C CYS A 155 6.58 3.15 8.40
N PRO A 156 7.23 3.92 7.50
CA PRO A 156 8.43 4.67 7.87
C PRO A 156 8.16 5.78 8.89
N GLY A 157 6.94 6.33 8.93
CA GLY A 157 6.56 7.28 9.96
C GLY A 157 6.58 6.65 11.37
N TRP A 158 6.19 5.38 11.49
CA TRP A 158 6.33 4.60 12.71
C TRP A 158 7.79 4.34 13.02
N MET A 159 8.57 3.85 12.05
CA MET A 159 10.00 3.55 12.25
C MET A 159 10.79 4.75 12.77
N PHE A 160 10.69 5.91 12.11
CA PHE A 160 11.34 7.14 12.55
C PHE A 160 10.78 7.69 13.87
N GLY A 161 9.49 7.43 14.14
CA GLY A 161 8.86 7.79 15.41
C GLY A 161 9.43 6.96 16.55
N LEU A 162 9.49 5.64 16.38
CA LEU A 162 9.95 4.65 17.36
C LEU A 162 11.39 4.94 17.79
N GLN A 163 12.29 5.18 16.82
CA GLN A 163 13.69 5.56 17.08
C GLN A 163 13.82 6.73 18.08
N LYS A 164 12.89 7.67 18.05
CA LYS A 164 12.92 8.87 18.90
C LYS A 164 12.19 8.67 20.22
N MET A 165 11.10 7.91 20.22
CA MET A 165 10.20 7.82 21.38
C MET A 165 10.43 6.59 22.26
N ALA A 166 10.93 5.50 21.69
CA ALA A 166 11.16 4.23 22.37
C ALA A 166 12.20 3.38 21.60
N PRO A 167 13.46 3.83 21.46
CA PRO A 167 14.52 3.08 20.76
C PRO A 167 14.79 1.71 21.41
N ASP A 168 14.47 1.59 22.69
CA ASP A 168 14.51 0.36 23.47
C ASP A 168 13.62 -0.74 22.85
N LEU A 169 12.55 -0.39 22.12
CA LEU A 169 11.69 -1.36 21.45
C LEU A 169 12.21 -1.86 20.09
N ALA A 170 13.41 -1.47 19.64
CA ALA A 170 13.96 -1.91 18.35
C ALA A 170 13.97 -3.44 18.15
N PRO A 171 14.33 -4.28 19.15
CA PRO A 171 14.28 -5.75 19.01
C PRO A 171 12.88 -6.32 18.78
N TYR A 172 11.84 -5.56 19.15
CA TYR A 172 10.45 -5.96 19.02
C TYR A 172 9.90 -5.65 17.63
N VAL A 173 10.64 -4.97 16.75
CA VAL A 173 10.17 -4.67 15.40
C VAL A 173 10.55 -5.79 14.44
N SER A 174 9.67 -6.04 13.48
CA SER A 174 9.95 -6.92 12.35
C SER A 174 11.19 -6.47 11.60
N SER A 175 12.00 -7.45 11.22
CA SER A 175 13.16 -7.24 10.35
C SER A 175 12.79 -7.09 8.88
N CYS A 176 11.53 -7.34 8.50
CA CYS A 176 11.10 -7.28 7.11
C CYS A 176 11.29 -5.86 6.53
N LYS A 177 11.84 -5.77 5.32
CA LYS A 177 11.79 -4.57 4.48
C LYS A 177 10.33 -4.29 4.11
N SER A 178 10.01 -3.04 3.81
CA SER A 178 8.67 -2.72 3.32
C SER A 178 8.51 -3.12 1.83
N PRO A 179 7.28 -3.28 1.31
CA PRO A 179 7.04 -3.84 -0.03
C PRO A 179 7.81 -3.14 -1.17
N HIS A 180 7.88 -1.80 -1.14
CA HIS A 180 8.60 -1.07 -2.18
C HIS A 180 10.12 -1.26 -2.10
N MET A 181 10.67 -1.47 -0.90
CA MET A 181 12.08 -1.76 -0.71
C MET A 181 12.42 -3.19 -1.09
N MET A 182 11.53 -4.15 -0.80
CA MET A 182 11.67 -5.52 -1.29
C MET A 182 11.72 -5.55 -2.83
N LEU A 183 10.83 -4.80 -3.51
CA LEU A 183 10.90 -4.70 -4.98
C LEU A 183 12.23 -4.10 -5.44
N GLY A 184 12.68 -3.02 -4.79
CA GLY A 184 13.91 -2.33 -5.13
C GLY A 184 15.13 -3.23 -5.05
N ALA A 185 15.28 -3.93 -3.91
CA ALA A 185 16.36 -4.88 -3.71
C ALA A 185 16.38 -5.96 -4.80
N LEU A 186 15.23 -6.55 -5.13
CA LEU A 186 15.16 -7.61 -6.13
C LEU A 186 15.41 -7.09 -7.56
N VAL A 187 14.86 -5.94 -7.93
CA VAL A 187 15.08 -5.33 -9.26
C VAL A 187 16.55 -5.01 -9.49
N LYS A 188 17.25 -4.54 -8.45
CA LYS A 188 18.68 -4.18 -8.55
C LYS A 188 19.56 -5.43 -8.53
N GLU A 189 19.30 -6.38 -7.62
CA GLU A 189 20.00 -7.67 -7.54
C GLU A 189 19.91 -8.45 -8.86
N TYR A 190 18.70 -8.56 -9.42
CA TYR A 190 18.43 -9.33 -10.64
C TYR A 190 18.38 -8.46 -11.90
N SER A 191 19.00 -7.27 -11.88
CA SER A 191 18.99 -6.31 -12.99
C SER A 191 19.41 -6.92 -14.33
N LYS A 192 20.43 -7.78 -14.32
CA LYS A 192 20.91 -8.49 -15.51
C LYS A 192 19.92 -9.54 -15.99
N GLU A 193 19.42 -10.37 -15.09
CA GLU A 193 18.55 -11.50 -15.42
C GLU A 193 17.15 -11.04 -15.83
N TRP A 194 16.57 -10.07 -15.12
CA TRP A 194 15.21 -9.59 -15.35
C TRP A 194 15.13 -8.50 -16.41
N TYR A 195 16.21 -7.74 -16.62
CA TYR A 195 16.18 -6.55 -17.49
C TYR A 195 17.34 -6.45 -18.47
N GLY A 196 18.25 -7.43 -18.52
CA GLY A 196 19.39 -7.42 -19.43
C GLY A 196 20.35 -6.26 -19.17
N ARG A 197 20.39 -5.74 -17.93
CA ARG A 197 21.24 -4.63 -17.51
C ARG A 197 22.39 -5.14 -16.67
N ASP A 198 23.62 -5.07 -17.21
CA ASP A 198 24.82 -5.47 -16.46
C ASP A 198 25.11 -4.53 -15.28
N ASP A 199 24.74 -3.25 -15.41
CA ASP A 199 24.85 -2.26 -14.34
C ASP A 199 23.45 -1.95 -13.76
N PRO A 200 23.18 -2.21 -12.47
CA PRO A 200 21.88 -1.89 -11.85
C PRO A 200 21.56 -0.38 -11.83
N ARG A 201 22.56 0.49 -12.07
CA ARG A 201 22.38 1.95 -12.22
C ARG A 201 21.77 2.34 -13.56
N ASP A 202 21.76 1.42 -14.53
CA ASP A 202 21.03 1.60 -15.79
C ASP A 202 19.51 1.42 -15.61
N ILE A 203 19.06 1.04 -14.42
CA ILE A 203 17.65 1.01 -14.05
C ILE A 203 17.38 2.20 -13.13
N TYR A 204 16.46 3.07 -13.55
CA TYR A 204 15.93 4.14 -12.70
C TYR A 204 14.55 3.72 -12.18
N LEU A 205 14.53 3.23 -10.94
CA LEU A 205 13.34 2.69 -10.27
C LEU A 205 12.68 3.75 -9.40
N VAL A 206 11.43 4.07 -9.72
CA VAL A 206 10.64 5.10 -9.05
C VAL A 206 9.45 4.47 -8.34
N SER A 207 9.37 4.69 -7.03
CA SER A 207 8.23 4.26 -6.22
C SER A 207 7.12 5.31 -6.22
N ILE A 208 5.92 4.93 -6.64
CA ILE A 208 4.75 5.79 -6.58
C ILE A 208 3.91 5.40 -5.37
N MET A 209 3.93 6.27 -4.36
CA MET A 209 3.50 5.95 -3.00
C MET A 209 2.54 7.01 -2.44
N PRO A 210 1.59 6.65 -1.56
CA PRO A 210 0.72 7.63 -0.91
C PRO A 210 1.42 8.46 0.18
N CYS A 211 2.72 8.27 0.37
CA CYS A 211 3.43 8.63 1.60
C CYS A 211 4.69 9.46 1.31
N VAL A 212 4.76 10.63 1.94
CA VAL A 212 5.94 11.53 1.87
C VAL A 212 7.16 11.00 2.63
N LYS A 213 6.99 9.97 3.47
CA LYS A 213 8.09 9.38 4.27
C LYS A 213 8.76 8.18 3.59
N LYS A 214 8.23 7.71 2.45
CA LYS A 214 8.84 6.63 1.67
C LYS A 214 10.14 7.04 0.99
N ARG A 215 10.32 8.34 0.67
CA ARG A 215 11.61 8.88 0.18
C ARG A 215 12.70 8.81 1.27
N PRO A 216 12.51 9.41 2.46
CA PRO A 216 13.44 9.23 3.58
C PRO A 216 13.74 7.77 3.91
N GLU A 217 12.75 6.87 3.85
CA GLU A 217 12.99 5.43 4.00
C GLU A 217 13.99 4.92 2.96
N SER A 218 13.77 5.19 1.67
CA SER A 218 14.69 4.75 0.61
C SER A 218 16.06 5.45 0.64
N ASP A 219 16.19 6.58 1.33
CA ASP A 219 17.46 7.30 1.48
C ASP A 219 18.34 6.72 2.62
N GLU A 220 17.81 5.83 3.46
CA GLU A 220 18.59 5.17 4.52
C GLU A 220 19.74 4.34 3.93
N LYS A 221 20.92 4.41 4.57
CA LYS A 221 22.14 3.75 4.06
C LYS A 221 22.01 2.24 3.95
N VAL A 222 21.14 1.62 4.76
CA VAL A 222 20.89 0.17 4.75
C VAL A 222 20.26 -0.34 3.45
N PHE A 223 19.72 0.58 2.64
CA PHE A 223 19.12 0.28 1.34
C PHE A 223 20.02 0.75 0.17
N GLN A 224 21.31 0.88 0.44
CA GLN A 224 22.33 1.29 -0.51
C GLN A 224 23.47 0.27 -0.47
N HIS A 225 23.81 -0.26 -1.64
CA HIS A 225 24.87 -1.23 -1.85
C HIS A 225 25.98 -0.59 -2.67
N GLY A 226 26.96 0.01 -1.97
CA GLY A 226 27.96 0.88 -2.60
C GLY A 226 27.29 2.15 -3.16
N ASP A 227 27.45 2.39 -4.46
CA ASP A 227 26.83 3.53 -5.16
C ASP A 227 25.45 3.21 -5.75
N VAL A 228 24.90 2.02 -5.47
CA VAL A 228 23.62 1.55 -5.99
C VAL A 228 22.56 1.70 -4.91
N ARG A 229 21.47 2.41 -5.22
CA ARG A 229 20.29 2.49 -4.36
C ARG A 229 19.26 1.43 -4.78
N ASP A 230 18.61 0.82 -3.80
CA ASP A 230 17.47 -0.07 -4.05
C ASP A 230 16.33 0.68 -4.79
N ILE A 231 16.06 1.92 -4.36
CA ILE A 231 15.07 2.83 -4.95
C ILE A 231 15.73 4.18 -5.24
N ASP A 232 15.60 4.65 -6.48
CA ASP A 232 16.26 5.88 -6.95
C ASP A 232 15.43 7.13 -6.61
N ASN A 233 14.10 7.04 -6.72
CA ASN A 233 13.20 8.15 -6.42
C ASN A 233 11.84 7.66 -5.91
N VAL A 234 11.10 8.54 -5.24
CA VAL A 234 9.74 8.29 -4.77
C VAL A 234 8.86 9.48 -5.14
N LEU A 235 7.79 9.23 -5.87
CA LEU A 235 6.77 10.20 -6.21
C LEU A 235 5.50 9.91 -5.42
N THR A 236 4.80 10.96 -4.99
CA THR A 236 3.50 10.82 -4.35
C THR A 236 2.36 10.75 -5.35
N THR A 237 1.16 10.34 -4.90
CA THR A 237 -0.06 10.43 -5.72
C THR A 237 -0.27 11.84 -6.26
N ARG A 238 -0.03 12.88 -5.44
CA ARG A 238 -0.12 14.27 -5.87
C ARG A 238 0.96 14.66 -6.88
N ASP A 239 2.20 14.18 -6.71
CA ASP A 239 3.27 14.45 -7.68
C ASP A 239 2.90 13.88 -9.05
N VAL A 240 2.37 12.66 -9.10
CA VAL A 240 1.88 12.05 -10.35
C VAL A 240 0.72 12.85 -10.91
N GLY A 241 -0.29 13.18 -10.10
CA GLY A 241 -1.42 14.00 -10.55
C GLY A 241 -0.98 15.33 -11.16
N GLN A 242 -0.03 16.00 -10.50
CA GLN A 242 0.58 17.23 -10.99
C GLN A 242 1.32 17.01 -12.32
N LEU A 243 2.17 15.99 -12.43
CA LEU A 243 2.92 15.69 -13.66
C LEU A 243 2.00 15.36 -14.83
N VAL A 244 0.93 14.58 -14.60
CA VAL A 244 -0.08 14.24 -15.61
C VAL A 244 -0.79 15.51 -16.11
N ARG A 245 -1.22 16.39 -15.20
CA ARG A 245 -1.82 17.69 -15.57
C ARG A 245 -0.85 18.58 -16.34
N MET A 246 0.40 18.68 -15.91
CA MET A 246 1.43 19.50 -16.57
C MET A 246 1.77 19.02 -17.98
N ARG A 247 1.63 17.72 -18.24
CA ARG A 247 1.83 17.11 -19.56
C ARG A 247 0.56 17.14 -20.43
N ASN A 248 -0.54 17.72 -19.94
CA ASN A 248 -1.85 17.73 -20.60
C ASN A 248 -2.35 16.32 -20.96
N ILE A 249 -2.04 15.33 -20.12
CA ILE A 249 -2.54 13.96 -20.25
C ILE A 249 -3.93 13.91 -19.62
N ASP A 250 -4.95 13.58 -20.39
CA ASP A 250 -6.32 13.40 -19.89
C ASP A 250 -6.59 11.91 -19.59
N PRO A 251 -6.61 11.49 -18.30
CA PRO A 251 -6.78 10.10 -17.93
C PRO A 251 -8.14 9.53 -18.33
N THR A 252 -9.15 10.37 -18.60
CA THR A 252 -10.48 9.89 -19.01
C THR A 252 -10.52 9.43 -20.47
N ASN A 253 -9.53 9.82 -21.26
CA ASN A 253 -9.40 9.51 -22.68
C ASN A 253 -8.28 8.49 -22.97
N LEU A 254 -7.64 7.94 -21.95
CA LEU A 254 -6.62 6.90 -22.12
C LEU A 254 -7.27 5.53 -22.28
N GLU A 255 -6.71 4.72 -23.17
CA GLU A 255 -7.02 3.29 -23.19
C GLU A 255 -6.29 2.60 -22.03
N PRO A 256 -6.96 1.75 -21.23
CA PRO A 256 -6.34 1.10 -20.09
C PRO A 256 -5.30 0.05 -20.54
N LYS A 257 -4.09 0.11 -19.95
CA LYS A 257 -3.03 -0.90 -20.14
C LYS A 257 -2.89 -1.78 -18.92
N GLU A 258 -2.45 -3.01 -19.12
CA GLU A 258 -2.10 -3.91 -18.02
C GLU A 258 -0.76 -3.52 -17.40
N PHE A 259 -0.56 -3.87 -16.13
CA PHE A 259 0.76 -3.79 -15.50
C PHE A 259 1.76 -4.64 -16.27
N ASP A 260 2.98 -4.16 -16.37
CA ASP A 260 4.07 -4.94 -16.95
C ASP A 260 4.45 -6.09 -16.01
N SER A 261 4.82 -7.25 -16.59
CA SER A 261 5.50 -8.29 -15.82
C SER A 261 6.81 -7.75 -15.26
N MET A 262 7.12 -8.20 -14.04
CA MET A 262 8.41 -7.92 -13.40
C MET A 262 9.56 -8.67 -14.09
N PHE A 263 9.26 -9.77 -14.78
CA PHE A 263 10.23 -10.61 -15.47
C PHE A 263 10.30 -10.31 -16.97
N GLN A 264 11.40 -10.74 -17.61
CA GLN A 264 11.65 -10.50 -19.02
C GLN A 264 10.96 -11.52 -19.94
N SER A 265 10.78 -12.77 -19.49
CA SER A 265 10.20 -13.83 -20.30
C SER A 265 8.67 -13.88 -20.13
N GLU A 266 7.93 -14.06 -21.23
CA GLU A 266 6.46 -14.22 -21.20
C GLU A 266 6.03 -15.54 -20.53
N GLU A 267 6.95 -16.48 -20.33
CA GLU A 267 6.74 -17.70 -19.55
C GLU A 267 6.66 -17.41 -18.04
N ASP A 268 7.23 -16.27 -17.61
CA ASP A 268 7.22 -15.81 -16.23
C ASP A 268 6.02 -14.88 -15.97
N MET A 269 4.86 -15.52 -15.82
CA MET A 269 3.63 -15.15 -15.09
C MET A 269 3.19 -13.67 -14.99
N ASN A 270 1.88 -13.45 -15.17
CA ASN A 270 1.19 -12.21 -14.79
C ASN A 270 1.51 -11.84 -13.32
N SER A 271 2.33 -10.81 -13.13
CA SER A 271 2.88 -10.39 -11.81
C SER A 271 1.86 -9.62 -10.94
N LEU A 272 0.58 -9.97 -11.03
CA LEU A 272 -0.49 -9.34 -10.26
C LEU A 272 -0.46 -9.86 -8.81
N GLY A 273 -0.53 -8.93 -7.86
CA GLY A 273 -0.62 -9.27 -6.43
C GLY A 273 -1.97 -9.87 -6.04
N SER A 274 -2.00 -10.56 -4.90
CA SER A 274 -3.22 -11.15 -4.34
C SER A 274 -4.14 -10.10 -3.69
N GLY A 275 -5.33 -10.54 -3.26
CA GLY A 275 -6.22 -9.76 -2.39
C GLY A 275 -5.54 -9.25 -1.12
N ALA A 276 -4.70 -10.07 -0.50
CA ALA A 276 -3.93 -9.67 0.68
C ALA A 276 -2.93 -8.53 0.38
N GLY A 277 -2.32 -8.53 -0.81
CA GLY A 277 -1.49 -7.41 -1.28
C GLY A 277 -2.25 -6.09 -1.37
N GLN A 278 -3.54 -6.11 -1.72
CA GLN A 278 -4.39 -4.90 -1.72
C GLN A 278 -4.60 -4.32 -0.32
N LEU A 279 -4.60 -5.18 0.72
CA LEU A 279 -4.87 -4.78 2.10
C LEU A 279 -3.78 -3.85 2.67
N PHE A 280 -2.56 -3.86 2.14
CA PHE A 280 -1.52 -2.85 2.47
C PHE A 280 -1.96 -1.40 2.19
N GLY A 281 -3.01 -1.21 1.38
CA GLY A 281 -3.59 0.10 1.13
C GLY A 281 -4.32 0.71 2.33
N THR A 282 -4.68 -0.09 3.34
CA THR A 282 -5.47 0.36 4.50
C THR A 282 -4.86 -0.11 5.84
N THR A 283 -5.38 0.40 6.96
CA THR A 283 -4.94 -0.04 8.30
C THR A 283 -5.63 -1.33 8.72
N GLY A 284 -4.92 -2.17 9.46
CA GLY A 284 -5.28 -3.51 9.87
C GLY A 284 -5.04 -4.54 8.79
N GLY A 285 -4.64 -4.13 7.59
CA GLY A 285 -4.52 -5.01 6.43
C GLY A 285 -3.28 -5.90 6.45
N VAL A 286 -2.13 -5.39 6.92
CA VAL A 286 -0.89 -6.16 6.99
C VAL A 286 -1.00 -7.17 8.12
N MET A 287 -1.44 -6.69 9.30
CA MET A 287 -1.66 -7.57 10.44
C MET A 287 -2.66 -8.67 10.12
N GLU A 288 -3.81 -8.33 9.52
CA GLU A 288 -4.82 -9.30 9.17
C GLU A 288 -4.27 -10.34 8.18
N ALA A 289 -3.50 -9.91 7.17
CA ALA A 289 -2.95 -10.82 6.17
C ALA A 289 -1.87 -11.76 6.72
N ALA A 290 -0.98 -11.28 7.60
CA ALA A 290 0.02 -12.13 8.25
C ALA A 290 -0.64 -13.15 9.18
N VAL A 291 -1.62 -12.74 9.99
CA VAL A 291 -2.35 -13.66 10.89
C VAL A 291 -3.20 -14.66 10.10
N ARG A 292 -3.84 -14.24 9.00
CA ARG A 292 -4.52 -15.13 8.04
C ARG A 292 -3.57 -16.19 7.48
N THR A 293 -2.33 -15.82 7.19
CA THR A 293 -1.30 -16.70 6.64
C THR A 293 -0.85 -17.72 7.68
N VAL A 294 -0.53 -17.29 8.90
CA VAL A 294 -0.19 -18.18 10.02
C VAL A 294 -1.31 -19.18 10.29
N TYR A 295 -2.56 -18.71 10.38
CA TYR A 295 -3.72 -19.59 10.60
C TYR A 295 -3.86 -20.63 9.49
N ALA A 296 -3.69 -20.22 8.22
CA ALA A 296 -3.81 -21.13 7.10
C ALA A 296 -2.71 -22.18 7.05
N TRP A 297 -1.46 -21.82 7.37
CA TRP A 297 -0.36 -22.78 7.46
C TRP A 297 -0.59 -23.83 8.55
N LEU A 298 -1.11 -23.42 9.71
CA LEU A 298 -1.35 -24.32 10.84
C LEU A 298 -2.59 -25.20 10.67
N THR A 299 -3.66 -24.67 10.10
CA THR A 299 -4.97 -25.34 10.07
C THR A 299 -5.34 -25.92 8.71
N GLY A 300 -4.72 -25.44 7.62
CA GLY A 300 -5.12 -25.73 6.25
C GLY A 300 -6.44 -25.07 5.82
N LYS A 301 -6.95 -24.09 6.59
CA LYS A 301 -8.21 -23.37 6.33
C LYS A 301 -7.98 -21.87 6.23
N GLN A 302 -8.90 -21.19 5.55
CA GLN A 302 -8.95 -19.74 5.58
C GLN A 302 -9.46 -19.26 6.94
N LEU A 303 -8.76 -18.29 7.53
CA LEU A 303 -9.24 -17.62 8.73
C LEU A 303 -10.57 -16.92 8.42
N PRO A 304 -11.60 -17.09 9.28
CA PRO A 304 -12.82 -16.30 9.22
C PRO A 304 -12.55 -14.79 9.25
N ARG A 305 -13.59 -13.98 9.08
CA ARG A 305 -13.43 -12.52 9.21
C ARG A 305 -12.94 -12.18 10.61
N LEU A 306 -11.80 -11.48 10.68
CA LEU A 306 -11.29 -10.94 11.94
C LEU A 306 -12.16 -9.76 12.38
N GLU A 307 -12.73 -9.85 13.58
CA GLU A 307 -13.52 -8.77 14.17
C GLU A 307 -12.66 -7.97 15.13
N LEU A 308 -12.21 -6.80 14.68
CA LEU A 308 -11.43 -5.87 15.48
C LEU A 308 -12.35 -5.01 16.36
N THR A 309 -12.15 -5.04 17.68
CA THR A 309 -12.89 -4.25 18.67
C THR A 309 -12.10 -3.06 19.16
N GLU A 310 -12.75 -1.93 19.44
CA GLU A 310 -12.08 -0.75 20.02
C GLU A 310 -11.66 -1.01 21.47
N VAL A 311 -10.45 -0.58 21.81
CA VAL A 311 -9.90 -0.76 23.16
C VAL A 311 -10.35 0.38 24.07
N ARG A 312 -11.04 0.05 25.17
CA ARG A 312 -11.54 1.06 26.10
C ARG A 312 -10.38 1.84 26.74
N GLY A 313 -10.38 3.16 26.57
CA GLY A 313 -9.34 4.04 27.11
C GLY A 313 -8.16 4.29 26.17
N LEU A 314 -8.07 3.58 25.04
CA LEU A 314 -7.06 3.79 24.01
C LEU A 314 -7.72 4.16 22.67
N GLU A 315 -7.86 5.46 22.43
CA GLU A 315 -8.41 5.98 21.17
C GLU A 315 -7.62 5.50 19.96
N ALA A 316 -8.33 5.08 18.90
CA ALA A 316 -7.78 4.58 17.65
C ALA A 316 -6.85 3.35 17.79
N VAL A 317 -7.00 2.60 18.89
CA VAL A 317 -6.47 1.24 19.02
C VAL A 317 -7.63 0.26 18.84
N LYS A 318 -7.44 -0.72 17.96
CA LYS A 318 -8.35 -1.85 17.81
C LYS A 318 -7.61 -3.15 18.06
N GLU A 319 -8.28 -4.13 18.64
CA GLU A 319 -7.68 -5.41 19.01
C GLU A 319 -8.54 -6.59 18.57
N ALA A 320 -7.92 -7.77 18.52
CA ALA A 320 -8.61 -9.05 18.43
C ALA A 320 -7.74 -10.15 19.03
N THR A 321 -8.35 -11.31 19.30
CA THR A 321 -7.64 -12.54 19.66
C THR A 321 -7.99 -13.62 18.65
N VAL A 322 -6.98 -14.30 18.14
CA VAL A 322 -7.12 -15.36 17.13
C VAL A 322 -6.63 -16.68 17.70
N SER A 323 -7.53 -17.66 17.80
CA SER A 323 -7.18 -19.06 18.07
C SER A 323 -6.41 -19.65 16.89
N LEU A 324 -5.27 -20.28 17.15
CA LEU A 324 -4.49 -21.01 16.15
C LEU A 324 -4.93 -22.48 16.01
N LEU A 325 -5.89 -22.91 16.81
CA LEU A 325 -6.56 -24.20 16.70
C LEU A 325 -7.92 -24.03 16.01
N ASP A 326 -8.13 -24.77 14.93
CA ASP A 326 -9.44 -24.91 14.30
C ASP A 326 -10.25 -25.96 15.06
N LYS A 327 -11.21 -25.50 15.87
CA LYS A 327 -12.00 -26.38 16.75
C LYS A 327 -12.86 -27.41 16.01
N GLU A 328 -13.21 -27.15 14.75
CA GLU A 328 -14.02 -28.07 13.95
C GLU A 328 -13.19 -29.26 13.44
N THR A 329 -11.95 -29.01 13.00
CA THR A 329 -11.08 -30.04 12.43
C THR A 329 -10.09 -30.61 13.43
N GLY A 330 -9.87 -29.94 14.57
CA GLY A 330 -8.82 -30.27 15.53
C GLY A 330 -7.41 -30.01 15.01
N LYS A 331 -7.24 -29.33 13.87
CA LYS A 331 -5.94 -28.99 13.29
C LYS A 331 -5.45 -27.63 13.78
N GLY A 332 -4.15 -27.50 13.93
CA GLY A 332 -3.48 -26.26 14.33
C GLY A 332 -2.78 -26.40 15.68
N LEU A 333 -2.59 -25.27 16.35
CA LEU A 333 -1.85 -25.16 17.61
C LEU A 333 -2.77 -24.68 18.72
N ASP A 334 -2.76 -25.35 19.88
CA ASP A 334 -3.51 -24.93 21.07
C ASP A 334 -2.88 -23.69 21.71
N ALA A 335 -3.00 -22.57 21.01
CA ALA A 335 -2.45 -21.27 21.36
C ALA A 335 -3.27 -20.17 20.70
N GLU A 336 -3.12 -18.95 21.20
CA GLU A 336 -3.77 -17.76 20.66
C GLU A 336 -2.74 -16.69 20.29
N ILE A 337 -3.08 -15.86 19.30
CA ILE A 337 -2.37 -14.63 18.96
C ILE A 337 -3.27 -13.46 19.31
N ARG A 338 -2.77 -12.57 20.18
CA ARG A 338 -3.41 -11.30 20.52
C ARG A 338 -2.86 -10.23 19.61
N VAL A 339 -3.74 -9.53 18.90
CA VAL A 339 -3.34 -8.57 17.88
C VAL A 339 -3.86 -7.18 18.23
N ALA A 340 -3.09 -6.16 17.87
CA ALA A 340 -3.51 -4.76 17.96
C ALA A 340 -3.17 -3.99 16.68
N VAL A 341 -4.00 -3.01 16.37
CA VAL A 341 -3.81 -2.06 15.29
C VAL A 341 -3.94 -0.66 15.87
N VAL A 342 -2.95 0.19 15.62
CA VAL A 342 -2.96 1.57 16.10
C VAL A 342 -2.68 2.56 14.98
N ASN A 343 -3.53 3.58 14.89
CA ASN A 343 -3.36 4.70 13.97
C ASN A 343 -2.90 5.96 14.70
N GLY A 344 -1.84 6.59 14.19
CA GLY A 344 -1.29 7.84 14.70
C GLY A 344 -0.16 7.62 15.72
N LEU A 345 0.95 8.34 15.55
CA LEU A 345 2.10 8.25 16.46
C LEU A 345 1.78 8.67 17.90
N GLY A 346 0.86 9.61 18.08
CA GLY A 346 0.38 10.01 19.40
C GLY A 346 -0.31 8.87 20.14
N ASN A 347 -1.12 8.07 19.42
CA ASN A 347 -1.79 6.91 19.98
C ASN A 347 -0.83 5.73 20.16
N ALA A 348 0.12 5.54 19.23
CA ALA A 348 1.19 4.56 19.38
C ALA A 348 2.01 4.81 20.66
N LYS A 349 2.32 6.08 20.98
CA LYS A 349 2.99 6.44 22.24
C LYS A 349 2.18 6.04 23.48
N LYS A 350 0.86 6.24 23.46
CA LYS A 350 -0.04 5.82 24.56
C LYS A 350 -0.06 4.29 24.68
N LEU A 351 -0.17 3.57 23.56
CA LEU A 351 -0.14 2.10 23.52
C LEU A 351 1.18 1.55 24.07
N ILE A 352 2.32 2.14 23.68
CA ILE A 352 3.64 1.76 24.22
C ILE A 352 3.68 1.93 25.74
N GLN A 353 3.14 3.04 26.27
CA GLN A 353 3.11 3.24 27.71
C GLN A 353 2.24 2.18 28.41
N ALA A 354 1.07 1.87 27.87
CA ALA A 354 0.19 0.84 28.39
C ALA A 354 0.86 -0.56 28.38
N LEU A 355 1.59 -0.89 27.31
CA LEU A 355 2.40 -2.12 27.23
C LEU A 355 3.49 -2.16 28.31
N LYS A 356 4.24 -1.07 28.47
CA LYS A 356 5.31 -0.96 29.48
C LYS A 356 4.77 -1.03 30.91
N ASN A 357 3.56 -0.54 31.13
CA ASN A 357 2.88 -0.59 32.43
C ASN A 357 2.22 -1.95 32.70
N GLY A 358 2.16 -2.87 31.73
CA GLY A 358 1.45 -4.14 31.85
C GLY A 358 -0.08 -4.00 31.85
N GLU A 359 -0.62 -2.89 31.35
CA GLU A 359 -2.06 -2.62 31.28
C GLU A 359 -2.73 -3.39 30.14
N VAL A 360 -1.98 -3.65 29.08
CA VAL A 360 -2.41 -4.40 27.89
C VAL A 360 -1.32 -5.36 27.47
N GLN A 361 -1.70 -6.42 26.77
CA GLN A 361 -0.76 -7.43 26.30
C GLN A 361 -1.15 -7.92 24.91
N TYR A 362 -0.21 -7.84 23.97
CA TYR A 362 -0.38 -8.29 22.58
C TYR A 362 0.83 -9.11 22.15
N ASP A 363 0.66 -9.88 21.08
CA ASP A 363 1.71 -10.64 20.43
C ASP A 363 2.10 -10.01 19.10
N PHE A 364 1.16 -9.36 18.40
CA PHE A 364 1.45 -8.72 17.12
C PHE A 364 0.74 -7.38 16.98
N ILE A 365 1.49 -6.32 16.64
CA ILE A 365 1.00 -4.95 16.65
C ILE A 365 1.31 -4.25 15.34
N GLU A 366 0.27 -3.84 14.62
CA GLU A 366 0.42 -2.95 13.46
C GLU A 366 0.36 -1.49 13.88
N VAL A 367 1.39 -0.72 13.50
CA VAL A 367 1.45 0.71 13.76
C VAL A 367 1.51 1.50 12.46
N MET A 368 0.49 2.33 12.24
CA MET A 368 0.43 3.24 11.10
C MET A 368 0.48 4.69 11.58
N ALA A 369 1.43 5.48 11.07
CA ALA A 369 1.58 6.88 11.49
C ALA A 369 0.39 7.78 11.07
N CYS A 370 -0.34 7.41 10.02
CA CYS A 370 -1.47 8.18 9.48
C CYS A 370 -2.81 7.61 9.95
N LEU A 371 -3.80 8.50 10.12
CA LEU A 371 -5.20 8.08 10.28
C LEU A 371 -5.70 7.41 9.00
N GLY A 372 -6.35 6.25 9.14
CA GLY A 372 -6.74 5.42 8.00
C GLY A 372 -5.57 4.72 7.30
N GLY A 373 -4.32 4.91 7.75
CA GLY A 373 -3.15 4.26 7.17
C GLY A 373 -2.78 4.85 5.81
N CYS A 374 -2.39 3.99 4.86
CA CYS A 374 -1.86 4.41 3.56
C CYS A 374 -2.85 5.26 2.74
N ILE A 375 -4.15 4.96 2.78
CA ILE A 375 -5.19 5.79 2.12
C ILE A 375 -5.30 7.22 2.68
N GLY A 376 -4.81 7.47 3.90
CA GLY A 376 -4.71 8.78 4.53
C GLY A 376 -3.29 9.35 4.54
N GLY A 377 -2.38 8.77 3.75
CA GLY A 377 -1.00 9.21 3.67
C GLY A 377 -0.86 10.68 3.22
N GLY A 378 0.16 11.37 3.73
CA GLY A 378 0.37 12.80 3.45
C GLY A 378 0.65 13.14 1.97
N GLY A 379 0.94 12.13 1.15
CA GLY A 379 1.12 12.24 -0.31
C GLY A 379 -0.15 12.04 -1.11
N GLN A 380 -1.28 11.75 -0.44
CA GLN A 380 -2.58 11.61 -1.10
C GLN A 380 -3.22 12.96 -1.45
N PRO A 381 -4.20 12.98 -2.37
CA PRO A 381 -4.99 14.16 -2.70
C PRO A 381 -5.68 14.72 -1.46
N ARG A 382 -5.77 16.05 -1.39
CA ARG A 382 -6.45 16.74 -0.29
C ARG A 382 -7.94 16.83 -0.61
N SER A 383 -8.78 16.44 0.34
CA SER A 383 -10.22 16.56 0.23
C SER A 383 -10.80 17.37 1.38
N LYS A 384 -11.86 18.14 1.10
CA LYS A 384 -12.70 18.78 2.14
C LYS A 384 -13.72 17.80 2.72
N ASP A 385 -13.84 16.64 2.10
CA ASP A 385 -14.77 15.62 2.48
C ASP A 385 -14.29 14.86 3.71
N LYS A 386 -15.12 14.84 4.75
CA LYS A 386 -14.79 14.20 6.03
C LYS A 386 -14.80 12.67 5.94
N ASP A 387 -15.50 12.11 4.96
CA ASP A 387 -15.67 10.66 4.79
C ASP A 387 -14.73 10.11 3.70
N ILE A 388 -13.80 10.92 3.19
CA ILE A 388 -12.93 10.51 2.08
C ILE A 388 -12.13 9.24 2.39
N LEU A 389 -11.65 9.09 3.63
CA LEU A 389 -10.91 7.91 4.05
C LEU A 389 -11.80 6.67 4.02
N GLN A 390 -13.06 6.78 4.45
CA GLN A 390 -14.00 5.66 4.38
C GLN A 390 -14.24 5.23 2.93
N ARG A 391 -14.45 6.18 2.00
CA ARG A 391 -14.66 5.84 0.59
C ARG A 391 -13.45 5.19 -0.05
N ARG A 392 -12.26 5.73 0.20
CA ARG A 392 -11.00 5.11 -0.26
C ARG A 392 -10.86 3.69 0.30
N GLN A 393 -11.20 3.48 1.56
CA GLN A 393 -11.16 2.17 2.21
C GLN A 393 -12.16 1.18 1.59
N GLU A 394 -13.38 1.61 1.31
CA GLU A 394 -14.41 0.77 0.67
C GLU A 394 -13.97 0.28 -0.72
N VAL A 395 -13.27 1.12 -1.48
CA VAL A 395 -12.69 0.72 -2.76
C VAL A 395 -11.62 -0.37 -2.56
N ILE A 396 -10.69 -0.20 -1.62
CA ILE A 396 -9.66 -1.20 -1.32
C ILE A 396 -10.28 -2.56 -0.97
N TYR A 397 -11.27 -2.58 -0.07
CA TYR A 397 -11.93 -3.84 0.29
C TYR A 397 -12.74 -4.45 -0.86
N LYS A 398 -13.32 -3.61 -1.73
CA LYS A 398 -14.00 -4.09 -2.95
C LYS A 398 -13.00 -4.73 -3.92
N LEU A 399 -11.78 -4.20 -4.02
CA LEU A 399 -10.71 -4.77 -4.83
C LEU A 399 -10.22 -6.11 -4.26
N ASP A 400 -9.95 -6.19 -2.95
CA ASP A 400 -9.59 -7.45 -2.27
C ASP A 400 -10.60 -8.57 -2.57
N ARG A 401 -11.89 -8.31 -2.34
CA ARG A 401 -12.96 -9.31 -2.50
C ARG A 401 -13.15 -9.81 -3.94
N LYS A 402 -12.69 -9.04 -4.93
CA LYS A 402 -12.83 -9.39 -6.34
C LYS A 402 -11.68 -10.24 -6.87
N LEU A 403 -10.55 -10.29 -6.17
CA LEU A 403 -9.39 -11.04 -6.63
C LEU A 403 -9.57 -12.55 -6.35
N PRO A 404 -9.24 -13.42 -7.33
CA PRO A 404 -9.42 -14.87 -7.18
C PRO A 404 -8.45 -15.45 -6.15
N ILE A 405 -7.23 -14.90 -6.07
CA ILE A 405 -6.21 -15.28 -5.08
C ILE A 405 -6.29 -14.28 -3.95
N ARG A 406 -6.54 -14.75 -2.73
CA ARG A 406 -6.73 -13.90 -1.55
C ARG A 406 -5.62 -14.03 -0.51
N GLN A 407 -4.85 -15.11 -0.56
CA GLN A 407 -3.77 -15.37 0.39
C GLN A 407 -2.42 -15.23 -0.30
N SER A 408 -1.49 -14.53 0.34
CA SER A 408 -0.19 -14.21 -0.21
C SER A 408 0.63 -15.45 -0.58
N HIS A 409 0.60 -16.48 0.27
CA HIS A 409 1.30 -17.75 0.03
C HIS A 409 0.67 -18.60 -1.09
N GLU A 410 -0.51 -18.24 -1.59
CA GLU A 410 -1.14 -18.88 -2.75
C GLU A 410 -0.75 -18.20 -4.07
N ASN A 411 -0.16 -17.00 -4.03
CA ASN A 411 0.23 -16.23 -5.21
C ASN A 411 1.32 -16.98 -6.01
N PRO A 412 1.05 -17.41 -7.27
CA PRO A 412 2.03 -18.10 -8.11
C PRO A 412 3.32 -17.30 -8.31
N THR A 413 3.24 -15.97 -8.38
CA THR A 413 4.41 -15.11 -8.54
C THR A 413 5.30 -15.15 -7.30
N VAL A 414 4.70 -15.16 -6.11
CA VAL A 414 5.44 -15.30 -4.84
C VAL A 414 6.11 -16.66 -4.76
N LYS A 415 5.40 -17.74 -5.10
CA LYS A 415 5.97 -19.09 -5.15
C LYS A 415 7.15 -19.16 -6.11
N HIS A 416 6.99 -18.63 -7.32
CA HIS A 416 8.05 -18.56 -8.31
C HIS A 416 9.28 -17.79 -7.80
N LEU A 417 9.06 -16.66 -7.10
CA LEU A 417 10.16 -15.90 -6.49
C LEU A 417 10.95 -16.72 -5.47
N TYR A 418 10.27 -17.47 -4.61
CA TYR A 418 10.95 -18.38 -3.69
C TYR A 418 11.66 -19.52 -4.43
N GLU A 419 10.96 -20.23 -5.31
CA GLU A 419 11.51 -21.39 -6.03
C GLU A 419 12.74 -21.06 -6.89
N LYS A 420 12.76 -19.90 -7.54
CA LYS A 420 13.84 -19.52 -8.47
C LYS A 420 14.91 -18.65 -7.85
N TYR A 421 14.52 -17.74 -6.96
CA TYR A 421 15.39 -16.64 -6.56
C TYR A 421 15.72 -16.67 -5.07
N LEU A 422 14.75 -16.84 -4.18
CA LEU A 422 14.93 -16.59 -2.74
C LEU A 422 15.19 -17.85 -1.90
N GLY A 423 14.87 -19.04 -2.43
CA GLY A 423 14.91 -20.30 -1.67
C GLY A 423 13.66 -20.47 -0.80
N GLU A 424 13.84 -20.58 0.50
CA GLU A 424 12.76 -20.79 1.46
C GLU A 424 12.29 -19.48 2.10
N ILE A 425 11.01 -19.41 2.48
CA ILE A 425 10.46 -18.29 3.26
C ILE A 425 11.16 -18.24 4.61
N GLY A 426 11.69 -17.07 4.99
CA GLY A 426 12.51 -16.91 6.19
C GLY A 426 13.91 -17.53 6.07
N GLY A 427 14.30 -18.04 4.90
CA GLY A 427 15.62 -18.60 4.66
C GLY A 427 16.72 -17.55 4.59
N GLU A 428 17.98 -17.99 4.54
CA GLU A 428 19.17 -17.11 4.58
C GLU A 428 19.18 -16.07 3.46
N LYS A 429 18.89 -16.50 2.22
CA LYS A 429 18.88 -15.61 1.05
C LYS A 429 17.71 -14.62 1.08
N ALA A 430 16.54 -15.07 1.53
CA ALA A 430 15.40 -14.19 1.78
C ALA A 430 15.75 -13.15 2.86
N HIS A 431 16.40 -13.55 3.96
CA HIS A 431 16.90 -12.63 4.98
C HIS A 431 17.87 -11.58 4.41
N HIS A 432 18.82 -12.00 3.57
CA HIS A 432 19.79 -11.07 2.99
C HIS A 432 19.13 -9.99 2.11
N LEU A 433 18.14 -10.37 1.30
CA LEU A 433 17.53 -9.46 0.31
C LEU A 433 16.32 -8.71 0.85
N LEU A 434 15.50 -9.37 1.69
CA LEU A 434 14.17 -8.92 2.10
C LEU A 434 14.11 -8.44 3.55
N HIS A 435 15.16 -8.66 4.34
CA HIS A 435 15.21 -8.20 5.72
C HIS A 435 16.33 -7.17 5.90
N VAL A 436 16.16 -6.36 6.93
CA VAL A 436 17.18 -5.47 7.46
C VAL A 436 17.16 -5.60 8.97
N LYS A 437 18.35 -5.52 9.59
CA LYS A 437 18.36 -5.27 11.02
C LYS A 437 17.69 -3.92 11.27
N PRO A 438 16.77 -3.84 12.24
CA PRO A 438 16.27 -2.58 12.78
C PRO A 438 17.44 -1.68 13.24
N ILE A 439 18.12 -0.93 12.35
CA ILE A 439 19.23 -0.04 12.72
C ILE A 439 18.64 1.19 13.40
N TYR A 440 18.34 1.08 14.69
CA TYR A 440 17.62 2.10 15.43
C TYR A 440 18.40 2.55 16.66
N GLY A 441 19.63 2.98 16.41
CA GLY A 441 20.44 3.82 17.28
C GLY A 441 21.43 4.55 16.39
N GLY A 442 21.49 5.88 16.46
CA GLY A 442 22.45 6.68 15.69
C GLY A 442 23.88 6.37 16.11
N GLY A 443 24.45 5.31 15.55
CA GLY A 443 25.82 4.88 15.76
C GLY A 443 26.31 4.24 14.48
N ASP A 444 27.45 4.74 13.99
CA ASP A 444 28.21 4.17 12.89
C ASP A 444 28.65 2.74 13.23
N GLU A 445 27.76 1.76 13.13
CA GLU A 445 28.20 0.38 13.00
C GLU A 445 28.45 0.10 11.52
N LYS A 446 29.75 0.06 11.20
CA LYS A 446 30.34 -0.31 9.92
C LYS A 446 29.85 -1.71 9.48
N PRO A 447 29.85 -1.94 8.15
CA PRO A 447 29.26 -3.12 7.50
C PRO A 447 29.72 -4.47 8.05
#